data_AF-A0A432QLR2-F1
#
_entry.id   AF-A0A432QLR2-F1
#
_cell.length_a   1.000
_cell.length_b   1.000
_cell.length_c   1.000
_cell.angle_alpha   90.00
_cell.angle_beta   90.00
_cell.angle_gamma   90.00
#
_symmetry.space_group_name_H-M   'P 1'
#
loop_
_entity.id
_entity.type
_entity.pdbx_description
1 polymer ?
#
loop_
_entity_poly.entity_id
_entity_poly.type
_entity_poly.pdbx_seq_one_letter_code
_entity_poly.pdbx_strand_id
1 'polypeptide(L)'
;MPVYEYTALDSSGKKLKGVLDADSSAAARQKIRKAGHYPVDIRETIPRTRQEGTNSFFSLQIGPRVRQQEIHVATRQLATLLGAGIPLVAALNGLIEQTTNAKLKTIITQIKDSVNEGNSITTALAQHPHLFSKIYVNMVRAGEASGSLDVVLERLADFGERQQALRSRIKAALIYPVFMAMVGTVVLFLLITFIVPSITKVFSDRNQILPLPTIILINISNFLQNYWWLLLLL
;
A
#
# COMPACT_ATOMS: atom_id res chain seq x y z
N MET A 1 -33.12 -9.76 1.20
CA MET A 1 -33.75 -11.10 1.15
C MET A 1 -32.96 -12.01 2.07
N PRO A 2 -33.59 -12.84 2.92
CA PRO A 2 -32.87 -13.73 3.84
C PRO A 2 -32.19 -14.86 3.07
N VAL A 3 -30.98 -15.19 3.50
CA VAL A 3 -30.11 -16.16 2.86
C VAL A 3 -30.07 -17.41 3.73
N TYR A 4 -30.45 -18.57 3.18
CA TYR A 4 -30.48 -19.84 3.91
C TYR A 4 -29.27 -20.70 3.53
N GLU A 5 -28.52 -21.16 4.53
CA GLU A 5 -27.53 -22.21 4.33
C GLU A 5 -28.22 -23.57 4.49
N TYR A 6 -28.05 -24.44 3.50
CA TYR A 6 -28.62 -25.78 3.53
C TYR A 6 -27.54 -26.83 3.36
N THR A 7 -27.67 -27.92 4.12
CA THR A 7 -26.98 -29.18 3.83
C THR A 7 -28.02 -30.14 3.28
N ALA A 8 -27.88 -30.53 2.02
CA ALA A 8 -28.73 -31.53 1.39
C ALA A 8 -27.93 -32.77 1.02
N LEU A 9 -28.62 -33.91 0.94
CA LEU A 9 -28.08 -35.15 0.42
C LEU A 9 -28.51 -35.32 -1.02
N ASP A 10 -27.56 -35.65 -1.87
CA ASP A 10 -27.83 -36.16 -3.20
C ASP A 10 -28.36 -37.61 -3.13
N SER A 11 -29.00 -38.08 -4.20
CA SER A 11 -29.50 -39.45 -4.37
C SER A 11 -28.43 -40.54 -4.14
N SER A 12 -27.15 -40.19 -4.25
CA SER A 12 -26.00 -41.05 -3.98
C SER A 12 -25.45 -40.96 -2.55
N GLY A 13 -26.15 -40.29 -1.63
CA GLY A 13 -25.75 -40.14 -0.21
C GLY A 13 -24.61 -39.14 0.05
N LYS A 14 -24.19 -38.37 -0.97
CA LYS A 14 -23.14 -37.34 -0.82
C LYS A 14 -23.74 -36.05 -0.26
N LYS A 15 -23.11 -35.49 0.78
CA LYS A 15 -23.52 -34.22 1.40
C LYS A 15 -23.10 -33.05 0.53
N LEU A 16 -24.07 -32.22 0.12
CA LEU A 16 -23.88 -31.00 -0.65
C LEU A 16 -24.29 -29.81 0.22
N LYS A 17 -23.37 -28.88 0.40
CA LYS A 17 -23.59 -27.64 1.15
C LYS A 17 -23.73 -26.49 0.16
N GLY A 18 -24.79 -25.71 0.31
CA GLY A 18 -25.08 -24.60 -0.59
C GLY A 18 -25.81 -23.48 0.14
N VAL A 19 -25.79 -22.31 -0.49
CA VAL A 19 -26.47 -21.12 -0.02
C VAL A 19 -27.59 -20.81 -1.01
N LEU A 20 -28.80 -20.58 -0.51
CA LEU A 20 -29.98 -20.36 -1.33
C LEU A 20 -30.81 -19.20 -0.80
N ASP A 21 -31.16 -18.28 -1.69
CA ASP A 21 -32.09 -17.20 -1.39
C ASP A 21 -33.54 -17.72 -1.46
N ALA A 22 -34.24 -17.60 -0.34
CA ALA A 22 -35.65 -17.97 -0.21
C ALA A 22 -36.37 -17.01 0.74
N ASP A 23 -37.66 -16.82 0.54
CA ASP A 23 -38.44 -15.89 1.37
C ASP A 23 -38.92 -16.54 2.70
N SER A 24 -38.73 -17.86 2.85
CA SER A 24 -39.04 -18.60 4.07
C SER A 24 -38.32 -19.96 4.14
N SER A 25 -38.17 -20.51 5.34
CA SER A 25 -37.59 -21.85 5.57
C SER A 25 -38.39 -22.99 4.88
N ALA A 26 -39.68 -22.77 4.61
CA ALA A 26 -40.53 -23.70 3.84
C ALA A 26 -40.25 -23.59 2.33
N ALA A 27 -40.09 -22.37 1.81
CA ALA A 27 -39.74 -22.12 0.42
C ALA A 27 -38.34 -22.64 0.06
N ALA A 28 -37.37 -22.52 0.97
CA ALA A 28 -36.03 -23.09 0.82
C ALA A 28 -36.07 -24.61 0.64
N ARG A 29 -36.82 -25.33 1.50
CA ARG A 29 -37.03 -26.79 1.39
C ARG A 29 -37.62 -27.21 0.06
N GLN A 30 -38.59 -26.45 -0.43
CA GLN A 30 -39.26 -26.76 -1.68
C GLN A 30 -38.34 -26.56 -2.89
N LYS A 31 -37.53 -25.49 -2.89
CA LYS A 31 -36.52 -25.26 -3.94
C LYS A 31 -35.44 -26.35 -3.96
N ILE A 32 -34.97 -26.79 -2.79
CA ILE A 32 -33.96 -27.87 -2.67
C ILE A 32 -34.53 -29.21 -3.14
N ARG A 33 -35.78 -29.54 -2.79
CA ARG A 33 -36.45 -30.75 -3.28
C ARG A 33 -36.71 -30.71 -4.79
N LYS A 34 -37.06 -29.55 -5.36
CA LYS A 34 -37.20 -29.37 -6.82
C LYS A 34 -35.87 -29.58 -7.55
N ALA A 35 -34.74 -29.28 -6.91
CA ALA A 35 -33.40 -29.55 -7.43
C ALA A 35 -32.96 -31.02 -7.29
N GLY A 36 -33.83 -31.91 -6.79
CA GLY A 36 -33.53 -33.35 -6.66
C GLY A 36 -32.71 -33.71 -5.41
N HIS A 37 -32.54 -32.79 -4.47
CA HIS A 37 -31.77 -33.02 -3.24
C HIS A 37 -32.68 -33.12 -2.00
N TYR A 38 -32.31 -33.95 -1.04
CA TYR A 38 -33.05 -34.14 0.22
C TYR A 38 -32.44 -33.26 1.32
N PRO A 39 -33.15 -32.24 1.84
CA PRO A 39 -32.62 -31.35 2.87
C PRO A 39 -32.49 -32.09 4.22
N VAL A 40 -31.32 -31.99 4.87
CA VAL A 40 -31.04 -32.63 6.18
C VAL A 40 -30.98 -31.60 7.31
N ASP A 41 -30.43 -30.42 7.05
CA ASP A 41 -30.39 -29.32 8.01
C ASP A 41 -30.53 -27.99 7.25
N ILE A 42 -31.41 -27.11 7.73
CA ILE A 42 -31.67 -25.78 7.16
C ILE A 42 -31.61 -24.78 8.30
N ARG A 43 -30.60 -23.92 8.25
CA ARG A 43 -30.40 -22.87 9.25
C ARG A 43 -30.58 -21.52 8.60
N GLU A 44 -31.39 -20.69 9.24
CA GLU A 44 -31.55 -19.31 8.85
C GLU A 44 -30.29 -18.55 9.25
N THR A 45 -29.52 -18.13 8.26
CA THR A 45 -28.36 -17.28 8.51
C THR A 45 -28.88 -15.85 8.56
N ILE A 46 -29.15 -15.35 9.77
CA ILE A 46 -29.22 -13.90 10.01
C ILE A 46 -27.96 -13.31 9.39
N PRO A 47 -28.03 -12.25 8.56
CA PRO A 47 -26.88 -11.69 7.86
C PRO A 47 -25.90 -11.11 8.90
N ARG A 48 -25.07 -11.99 9.46
CA ARG A 48 -23.88 -11.59 10.19
C ARG A 48 -22.93 -11.14 9.11
N THR A 49 -22.75 -9.83 9.05
CA THR A 49 -21.52 -9.18 8.61
C THR A 49 -20.37 -10.15 8.78
N ARG A 50 -19.73 -10.48 7.67
CA ARG A 50 -18.52 -11.27 7.55
C ARG A 50 -17.48 -10.83 8.57
N GLN A 51 -17.59 -11.34 9.80
CA GLN A 51 -16.50 -11.39 10.76
C GLN A 51 -15.76 -12.67 10.43
N GLU A 52 -14.83 -12.54 9.50
CA GLU A 52 -13.71 -13.44 9.31
C GLU A 52 -12.87 -13.41 10.60
N GLY A 53 -13.33 -14.16 11.61
CA GLY A 53 -12.54 -14.62 12.73
C GLY A 53 -11.72 -15.82 12.28
N THR A 54 -10.68 -15.57 11.50
CA THR A 54 -9.57 -16.52 11.35
C THR A 54 -8.30 -15.71 11.40
N ASN A 55 -7.46 -16.01 12.38
CA ASN A 55 -6.21 -15.34 12.74
C ASN A 55 -5.37 -14.92 11.53
N SER A 56 -5.64 -13.72 11.01
CA SER A 56 -4.82 -13.05 10.02
C SER A 56 -4.37 -11.68 10.54
N PHE A 57 -3.76 -11.69 11.73
CA PHE A 57 -2.96 -10.54 12.19
C PHE A 57 -1.70 -10.32 11.32
N PHE A 58 -1.44 -11.19 10.33
CA PHE A 58 -0.26 -11.15 9.48
C PHE A 58 -0.51 -11.46 7.99
N SER A 59 -1.72 -11.20 7.45
CA SER A 59 -1.81 -11.05 5.99
C SER A 59 -1.21 -9.70 5.62
N LEU A 60 0.11 -9.68 5.50
CA LEU A 60 0.84 -8.67 4.75
C LEU A 60 0.25 -8.74 3.34
N GLN A 61 -0.76 -7.91 3.05
CA GLN A 61 -1.25 -7.71 1.70
C GLN A 61 -0.12 -7.02 0.93
N ILE A 62 0.82 -7.83 0.43
CA ILE A 62 1.84 -7.47 -0.56
C ILE A 62 1.10 -7.38 -1.91
N GLY A 63 0.09 -6.52 -1.98
CA GLY A 63 -0.49 -6.10 -3.24
C GLY A 63 0.39 -5.01 -3.87
N PRO A 64 0.34 -4.85 -5.21
CA PRO A 64 1.06 -3.76 -5.86
C PRO A 64 0.61 -2.42 -5.24
N ARG A 65 1.55 -1.69 -4.62
CA ARG A 65 1.30 -0.37 -4.04
C ARG A 65 1.52 0.67 -5.12
N VAL A 66 0.57 1.60 -5.26
CA VAL A 66 0.72 2.73 -6.19
C VAL A 66 1.70 3.72 -5.57
N ARG A 67 2.79 4.03 -6.29
CA ARG A 67 3.74 5.06 -5.89
C ARG A 67 3.23 6.43 -6.32
N GLN A 68 3.57 7.48 -5.55
CA GLN A 68 3.18 8.86 -5.90
C GLN A 68 3.69 9.28 -7.28
N GLN A 69 4.87 8.80 -7.68
CA GLN A 69 5.44 9.05 -8.99
C GLN A 69 4.55 8.54 -10.13
N GLU A 70 3.87 7.40 -9.96
CA GLU A 70 2.96 6.85 -10.98
C GLU A 70 1.72 7.72 -11.14
N ILE A 71 1.23 8.32 -10.05
CA ILE A 71 0.13 9.31 -10.11
C ILE A 71 0.58 10.54 -10.90
N HIS A 72 1.78 11.07 -10.65
CA HIS A 72 2.28 12.23 -11.39
C HIS A 72 2.43 11.96 -12.89
N VAL A 73 2.95 10.79 -13.26
CA VAL A 73 3.04 10.36 -14.67
C VAL A 73 1.65 10.24 -15.29
N ALA A 74 0.71 9.61 -14.58
CA ALA A 74 -0.66 9.47 -15.05
C ALA A 74 -1.36 10.83 -15.22
N THR A 75 -1.14 11.79 -14.30
CA THR A 75 -1.63 13.17 -14.43
C THR A 75 -1.04 13.86 -15.65
N ARG A 76 0.27 13.73 -15.91
CA ARG A 76 0.92 14.30 -17.10
C ARG A 76 0.35 13.72 -18.38
N GLN A 77 0.22 12.40 -18.47
CA GLN A 77 -0.36 11.72 -19.63
C GLN A 77 -1.80 12.19 -19.88
N LEU A 78 -2.62 12.27 -18.83
CA LEU A 78 -3.99 12.76 -18.93
C LEU A 78 -4.05 14.23 -19.37
N ALA A 79 -3.18 15.09 -18.82
CA ALA A 79 -3.07 16.49 -19.22
C ALA A 79 -2.70 16.63 -20.71
N THR A 80 -1.71 15.84 -21.19
CA THR A 80 -1.31 15.83 -22.60
C THR A 80 -2.45 15.38 -23.52
N LEU A 81 -3.17 14.32 -23.16
CA LEU A 81 -4.28 13.82 -23.97
C LEU A 81 -5.44 14.83 -24.03
N LEU A 82 -5.82 15.42 -22.89
CA LEU A 82 -6.87 16.42 -22.84
C LEU A 82 -6.47 17.73 -23.52
N GLY A 83 -5.20 18.16 -23.39
CA GLY A 83 -4.66 19.33 -24.09
C GLY A 83 -4.61 19.15 -25.60
N ALA A 84 -4.54 17.91 -26.08
CA ALA A 84 -4.69 17.56 -27.50
C ALA A 84 -6.17 17.52 -27.97
N GLY A 85 -7.12 17.85 -27.09
CA GLY A 85 -8.55 17.85 -27.39
C GLY A 85 -9.20 16.47 -27.36
N ILE A 86 -8.53 15.44 -26.83
CA ILE A 86 -9.10 14.10 -26.72
C ILE A 86 -10.19 14.11 -25.64
N PRO A 87 -11.39 13.56 -25.89
CA PRO A 87 -12.45 13.46 -24.88
C PRO A 87 -12.00 12.69 -23.63
N LEU A 88 -12.45 13.13 -22.45
CA LEU A 88 -11.99 12.60 -21.15
C LEU A 88 -12.08 11.06 -21.04
N VAL A 89 -13.19 10.46 -21.45
CA VAL A 89 -13.36 8.99 -21.37
C VAL A 89 -12.38 8.26 -22.29
N ALA A 90 -12.11 8.80 -23.49
CA ALA A 90 -11.12 8.25 -24.41
C ALA A 90 -9.70 8.42 -23.88
N ALA A 91 -9.39 9.57 -23.27
CA ALA A 91 -8.11 9.82 -22.63
C ALA A 91 -7.85 8.86 -21.45
N LEU A 92 -8.86 8.60 -20.61
CA LEU A 92 -8.79 7.62 -19.52
C LEU A 92 -8.59 6.20 -20.05
N ASN A 93 -9.22 5.81 -21.15
CA ASN A 93 -8.96 4.51 -21.81
C ASN A 93 -7.51 4.39 -22.27
N GLY A 94 -6.97 5.40 -22.98
CA GLY A 94 -5.57 5.41 -23.39
C GLY A 94 -4.60 5.31 -22.20
N LEU A 95 -4.94 5.96 -21.08
CA LEU A 95 -4.18 5.88 -19.85
C LEU A 95 -4.19 4.47 -19.22
N ILE A 96 -5.33 3.77 -19.25
CA ILE A 96 -5.47 2.38 -18.77
C ILE A 96 -4.59 1.42 -19.57
N GLU A 97 -4.47 1.62 -20.88
CA GLU A 97 -3.62 0.80 -21.75
C GLU A 97 -2.13 1.00 -21.48
N GLN A 98 -1.72 2.24 -21.16
CA GLN A 98 -0.33 2.60 -20.87
C GLN A 98 0.10 2.26 -19.42
N THR A 99 -0.85 2.09 -18.51
CA THR A 99 -0.56 1.85 -17.09
C THR A 99 -0.10 0.40 -16.85
N THR A 100 1.12 0.25 -16.35
CA THR A 100 1.70 -1.07 -16.02
C THR A 100 1.32 -1.57 -14.62
N ASN A 101 1.10 -0.67 -13.66
CA ASN A 101 0.71 -1.05 -12.30
C ASN A 101 -0.75 -1.50 -12.26
N ALA A 102 -0.97 -2.79 -11.96
CA ALA A 102 -2.30 -3.39 -11.90
C ALA A 102 -3.26 -2.65 -10.96
N LYS A 103 -2.80 -2.18 -9.80
CA LYS A 103 -3.65 -1.45 -8.84
C LYS A 103 -4.03 -0.07 -9.37
N LEU A 104 -3.08 0.64 -9.97
CA LEU A 104 -3.38 1.94 -10.59
C LEU A 104 -4.33 1.78 -11.76
N LYS A 105 -4.14 0.73 -12.59
CA LYS A 105 -5.02 0.38 -13.70
C LYS A 105 -6.46 0.18 -13.22
N THR A 106 -6.68 -0.62 -12.19
CA THR A 106 -8.02 -0.82 -11.60
C THR A 106 -8.65 0.49 -11.13
N ILE A 107 -7.87 1.37 -10.49
CA ILE A 107 -8.36 2.65 -9.98
C ILE A 107 -8.75 3.58 -11.13
N ILE A 108 -7.94 3.66 -12.20
CA ILE A 108 -8.27 4.47 -13.37
C ILE A 108 -9.49 3.90 -14.10
N THR A 109 -9.63 2.57 -14.17
CA THR A 109 -10.84 1.92 -14.68
C THR A 109 -12.08 2.32 -13.87
N GLN A 110 -12.02 2.28 -12.54
CA GLN A 110 -13.11 2.71 -11.67
C GLN A 110 -13.46 4.19 -11.89
N ILE A 111 -12.46 5.05 -12.02
CA ILE A 111 -12.66 6.48 -12.31
C ILE A 111 -13.36 6.65 -13.66
N LYS A 112 -12.90 5.95 -14.70
CA LYS A 112 -13.50 5.99 -16.03
C LYS A 112 -14.96 5.53 -15.99
N ASP A 113 -15.24 4.41 -15.33
CA ASP A 113 -16.59 3.85 -15.25
C ASP A 113 -17.53 4.82 -14.54
N SER A 114 -17.10 5.39 -13.41
CA SER A 114 -17.84 6.43 -12.69
C SER A 114 -18.15 7.65 -13.57
N VAL A 115 -17.19 8.12 -14.38
CA VAL A 115 -17.39 9.26 -15.30
C VAL A 115 -18.33 8.88 -16.45
N ASN A 116 -18.22 7.66 -16.97
CA ASN A 116 -19.08 7.14 -18.03
C ASN A 116 -20.53 6.95 -17.58
N GLU A 117 -20.74 6.69 -16.28
CA GLU A 117 -22.05 6.68 -15.61
C GLU A 117 -22.61 8.10 -15.36
N GLY A 118 -21.87 9.16 -15.72
CA GLY A 118 -22.30 10.55 -15.59
C GLY A 118 -21.89 11.24 -14.29
N ASN A 119 -21.11 10.58 -13.43
CA ASN A 119 -20.55 11.26 -12.25
C ASN A 119 -19.43 12.21 -12.64
N SER A 120 -19.25 13.27 -11.83
CA SER A 120 -18.13 14.20 -12.01
C SER A 120 -16.77 13.51 -11.81
N ILE A 121 -15.74 13.92 -12.57
CA ILE A 121 -14.38 13.39 -12.38
C ILE A 121 -13.87 13.71 -10.97
N THR A 122 -14.30 14.83 -10.40
CA THR A 122 -14.01 15.21 -9.02
C THR A 122 -14.53 14.17 -8.03
N THR A 123 -15.78 13.72 -8.20
CA THR A 123 -16.39 12.70 -7.33
C THR A 123 -15.64 11.38 -7.44
N ALA A 124 -15.30 10.96 -8.66
CA ALA A 124 -14.56 9.74 -8.92
C ALA A 124 -13.16 9.76 -8.26
N LEU A 125 -12.41 10.86 -8.39
CA LEU A 125 -11.11 11.02 -7.75
C LEU A 125 -11.21 11.07 -6.21
N ALA A 126 -12.27 11.67 -5.68
CA ALA A 126 -12.50 11.79 -4.23
C ALA A 126 -12.69 10.43 -3.54
N GLN A 127 -13.09 9.39 -4.27
CA GLN A 127 -13.20 8.02 -3.75
C GLN A 127 -11.83 7.41 -3.40
N HIS A 128 -10.72 8.01 -3.85
CA HIS A 128 -9.35 7.53 -3.62
C HIS A 128 -8.48 8.55 -2.87
N PRO A 129 -8.83 8.93 -1.62
CA PRO A 129 -8.16 9.99 -0.85
C PRO A 129 -6.70 9.67 -0.48
N HIS A 130 -6.30 8.40 -0.52
CA HIS A 130 -4.92 7.97 -0.27
C HIS A 130 -3.98 8.26 -1.44
N LEU A 131 -4.50 8.53 -2.64
CA LEU A 131 -3.73 8.81 -3.85
C LEU A 131 -3.88 10.26 -4.30
N PHE A 132 -5.11 10.78 -4.24
CA PHE A 132 -5.43 12.15 -4.61
C PHE A 132 -5.62 12.99 -3.36
N SER A 133 -4.71 13.95 -3.15
CA SER A 133 -4.81 14.86 -2.01
C SER A 133 -6.04 15.76 -2.12
N LYS A 134 -6.49 16.33 -0.99
CA LYS A 134 -7.59 17.30 -1.00
C LYS A 134 -7.35 18.48 -1.95
N ILE A 135 -6.11 18.95 -2.03
CA ILE A 135 -5.70 20.03 -2.94
C ILE A 135 -5.86 19.58 -4.40
N TYR A 136 -5.43 18.37 -4.74
CA TYR A 136 -5.58 17.80 -6.08
C TYR A 136 -7.07 17.74 -6.49
N VAL A 137 -7.92 17.15 -5.65
CA VAL A 137 -9.36 17.04 -5.92
C VAL A 137 -10.02 18.41 -6.03
N ASN A 138 -9.66 19.37 -5.16
CA ASN A 138 -10.23 20.72 -5.19
C ASN A 138 -9.82 21.50 -6.45
N MET A 139 -8.58 21.34 -6.91
CA MET A 139 -8.11 21.90 -8.18
C MET A 139 -8.93 21.34 -9.34
N VAL A 140 -9.05 20.00 -9.42
CA VAL A 140 -9.86 19.35 -10.46
C VAL A 140 -11.31 19.82 -10.42
N ARG A 141 -11.90 20.00 -9.23
CA ARG A 141 -13.25 20.57 -9.09
C ARG A 141 -13.39 21.94 -9.74
N ALA A 142 -12.42 22.83 -9.50
CA ALA A 142 -12.43 24.16 -10.10
C ALA A 142 -12.27 24.09 -11.62
N GLY A 143 -11.44 23.19 -12.14
CA GLY A 143 -11.26 22.94 -13.57
C GLY A 143 -12.52 22.38 -14.23
N GLU A 144 -13.15 21.40 -13.61
CA GLU A 144 -14.40 20.79 -14.09
C GLU A 144 -15.56 21.79 -14.10
N ALA A 145 -15.73 22.58 -13.03
CA ALA A 145 -16.79 23.60 -12.95
C ALA A 145 -16.59 24.76 -13.94
N SER A 146 -15.35 25.07 -14.32
CA SER A 146 -15.02 26.13 -15.27
C SER A 146 -14.84 25.65 -16.71
N GLY A 147 -14.92 24.33 -16.95
CA GLY A 147 -14.64 23.73 -18.25
C GLY A 147 -13.17 23.80 -18.68
N SER A 148 -12.24 24.12 -17.77
CA SER A 148 -10.80 24.27 -18.02
C SER A 148 -9.98 23.14 -17.39
N LEU A 149 -10.48 21.91 -17.51
CA LEU A 149 -9.89 20.73 -16.89
C LEU A 149 -8.48 20.43 -17.43
N ASP A 150 -8.25 20.69 -18.71
CA ASP A 150 -6.96 20.61 -19.40
C ASP A 150 -5.90 21.51 -18.74
N VAL A 151 -6.23 22.79 -18.52
CA VAL A 151 -5.31 23.77 -17.90
C VAL A 151 -4.99 23.38 -16.46
N VAL A 152 -5.99 22.92 -15.72
CA VAL A 152 -5.80 22.50 -14.32
C VAL A 152 -4.94 21.25 -14.23
N LEU A 153 -5.17 20.25 -15.08
CA LEU A 153 -4.37 19.03 -15.09
C LEU A 153 -2.93 19.29 -15.52
N GLU A 154 -2.70 20.23 -16.45
CA GLU A 154 -1.36 20.67 -16.83
C GLU A 154 -0.61 21.27 -15.62
N ARG A 155 -1.28 22.15 -14.86
CA ARG A 155 -0.71 22.71 -13.61
C ARG A 155 -0.43 21.63 -12.55
N LEU A 156 -1.31 20.64 -12.43
CA LEU A 156 -1.12 19.51 -11.51
C LEU A 156 0.05 18.62 -11.95
N ALA A 157 0.22 18.41 -13.25
CA ALA A 157 1.33 17.67 -13.83
C ALA A 157 2.66 18.39 -13.56
N ASP A 158 2.75 19.69 -13.88
CA ASP A 158 3.91 20.54 -13.59
C ASP A 158 4.28 20.52 -12.10
N PHE A 159 3.28 20.64 -11.23
CA PHE A 159 3.49 20.59 -9.79
C PHE A 159 4.06 19.22 -9.35
N GLY A 160 3.49 18.13 -9.88
CA GLY A 160 3.95 16.77 -9.61
C GLY A 160 5.39 16.52 -10.06
N GLU A 161 5.74 16.97 -11.27
CA GLU A 161 7.09 16.85 -11.81
C GLU A 161 8.12 17.66 -11.01
N ARG A 162 7.78 18.89 -10.60
CA ARG A 162 8.64 19.71 -9.72
C ARG A 162 8.85 19.03 -8.37
N GLN A 163 7.79 18.45 -7.79
CA GLN A 163 7.89 17.72 -6.53
C GLN A 163 8.75 16.46 -6.67
N GLN A 164 8.61 15.72 -7.76
CA GLN A 164 9.42 14.54 -8.05
C GLN A 164 10.89 14.91 -8.28
N ALA A 165 11.17 15.98 -9.04
CA ALA A 165 12.51 16.48 -9.28
C ALA A 165 13.19 16.92 -7.98
N LEU A 166 12.48 17.64 -7.10
CA LEU A 166 12.99 18.02 -5.78
C LEU A 166 13.33 16.79 -4.94
N ARG A 167 12.43 15.81 -4.85
CA ARG A 167 12.67 14.55 -4.12
C ARG A 167 13.88 13.80 -4.68
N SER A 168 14.02 13.76 -6.01
CA SER A 168 15.16 13.12 -6.67
C SER A 168 16.47 13.83 -6.34
N ARG A 169 16.49 15.17 -6.35
CA ARG A 169 17.66 15.96 -5.98
C ARG A 169 18.07 15.73 -4.52
N ILE A 170 17.10 15.75 -3.60
CA ILE A 170 17.35 15.47 -2.18
C ILE A 170 17.92 14.06 -2.00
N LYS A 171 17.31 13.05 -2.65
CA LYS A 171 17.82 11.68 -2.61
C LYS A 171 19.26 11.60 -3.12
N ALA A 172 19.54 12.20 -4.28
CA ALA A 172 20.88 12.21 -4.85
C ALA A 172 21.90 12.88 -3.93
N ALA A 173 21.55 14.01 -3.31
CA ALA A 173 22.42 14.73 -2.37
C ALA A 173 22.71 13.92 -1.09
N LEU A 174 21.78 13.07 -0.65
CA LEU A 174 21.93 12.24 0.55
C LEU A 174 22.75 10.96 0.32
N ILE A 175 22.94 10.52 -0.93
CA ILE A 175 23.68 9.28 -1.22
C ILE A 175 25.10 9.34 -0.64
N TYR A 176 25.84 10.43 -0.89
CA TYR A 176 27.22 10.54 -0.42
C TYR A 176 27.34 10.62 1.11
N PRO A 177 26.58 11.49 1.83
CA PRO A 177 26.58 11.50 3.28
C PRO A 177 26.20 10.16 3.92
N VAL A 178 25.16 9.48 3.40
CA VAL A 178 24.74 8.17 3.91
C VAL A 178 25.83 7.12 3.67
N PHE A 179 26.45 7.13 2.49
CA PHE A 179 27.56 6.23 2.17
C PHE A 179 28.77 6.45 3.10
N MET A 180 29.19 7.70 3.28
CA MET A 180 30.30 8.02 4.18
C MET A 180 29.98 7.71 5.65
N ALA A 181 28.76 7.97 6.09
CA ALA A 181 28.30 7.59 7.43
C ALA A 181 28.32 6.07 7.62
N MET A 182 27.88 5.30 6.62
CA MET A 182 27.95 3.83 6.66
C MET A 182 29.41 3.36 6.78
N VAL A 183 30.31 3.83 5.90
CA VAL A 183 31.73 3.44 5.93
C VAL A 183 32.38 3.83 7.27
N GLY A 184 32.13 5.04 7.76
CA GLY A 184 32.64 5.50 9.05
C GLY A 184 32.13 4.66 10.22
N THR A 185 30.86 4.26 10.20
CA THR A 185 30.26 3.38 11.22
C THR A 185 30.92 2.00 11.20
N VAL A 186 31.16 1.43 10.01
CA VAL A 186 31.86 0.13 9.87
C VAL A 186 33.29 0.21 10.41
N VAL A 187 34.04 1.25 10.05
CA VAL A 187 35.41 1.45 10.55
C VAL A 187 35.41 1.61 12.08
N LEU A 188 34.54 2.45 12.63
CA LEU A 188 34.41 2.67 14.07
C LEU A 188 34.07 1.36 14.81
N PHE A 189 33.14 0.58 14.26
CA PHE A 189 32.75 -0.72 14.81
C PHE A 189 33.95 -1.69 14.86
N LEU A 190 34.77 -1.74 13.81
CA LEU A 190 35.98 -2.56 13.75
C LEU A 190 37.00 -2.13 14.81
N LEU A 191 37.26 -0.81 14.93
CA LEU A 191 38.17 -0.25 15.94
C LEU A 191 37.77 -0.67 17.36
N ILE A 192 36.49 -0.49 17.68
CA ILE A 192 35.94 -0.78 19.00
C ILE A 192 35.92 -2.28 19.30
N THR A 193 35.64 -3.12 18.31
CA THR A 193 35.51 -4.58 18.51
C THR A 193 36.85 -5.30 18.59
N PHE A 194 37.84 -4.90 17.79
CA PHE A 194 39.11 -5.64 17.70
C PHE A 194 40.29 -4.91 18.35
N ILE A 195 40.40 -3.59 18.15
CA ILE A 195 41.61 -2.84 18.52
C ILE A 195 41.56 -2.43 20.00
N VAL A 196 40.42 -1.92 20.47
CA VAL A 196 40.27 -1.51 21.89
C VAL A 196 40.51 -2.68 22.88
N PRO A 197 39.99 -3.90 22.66
CA PRO A 197 40.27 -5.03 23.56
C PRO A 197 41.73 -5.46 23.50
N SER A 198 42.35 -5.43 22.32
CA SER A 198 43.78 -5.76 22.15
C SER A 198 44.67 -4.83 22.95
N ILE A 199 44.39 -3.53 22.92
CA ILE A 199 45.12 -2.53 23.70
C ILE A 199 44.89 -2.75 25.21
N THR A 200 43.63 -2.93 25.62
CA THR A 200 43.29 -3.17 27.03
C THR A 200 44.03 -4.40 27.59
N LYS A 201 44.10 -5.49 26.82
CA LYS A 201 44.81 -6.73 27.21
C LYS A 201 46.29 -6.48 27.48
N VAL A 202 46.97 -5.71 26.62
CA VAL A 202 48.39 -5.34 26.80
C VAL A 202 48.62 -4.55 28.09
N PHE A 203 47.68 -3.67 28.47
CA PHE A 203 47.79 -2.91 29.72
C PHE A 203 47.49 -3.77 30.97
N SER A 204 46.54 -4.70 30.88
CA SER A 204 46.25 -5.65 31.96
C SER A 204 47.42 -6.58 32.28
N ASP A 205 48.14 -7.04 31.25
CA ASP A 205 49.30 -7.93 31.41
C ASP A 205 50.49 -7.25 32.11
N ARG A 206 50.53 -5.91 32.16
CA ARG A 206 51.60 -5.13 32.81
C ARG A 206 51.28 -4.66 34.23
N ASN A 207 50.18 -5.14 34.84
CA ASN A 207 49.80 -4.85 36.23
C ASN A 207 49.71 -3.35 36.58
N GLN A 208 49.54 -2.49 35.58
CA GLN A 208 49.37 -1.05 35.77
C GLN A 208 47.88 -0.69 35.83
N ILE A 209 47.54 0.21 36.76
CA ILE A 209 46.20 0.78 36.88
C ILE A 209 45.81 1.51 35.59
N LEU A 210 44.65 1.15 35.04
CA LEU A 210 44.10 1.79 33.84
C LEU A 210 43.83 3.27 34.13
N PRO A 211 44.42 4.22 33.38
CA PRO A 211 44.12 5.64 33.54
C PRO A 211 42.63 5.91 33.27
N LEU A 212 42.05 6.88 33.99
CA LEU A 212 40.63 7.28 33.85
C LEU A 212 40.15 7.45 32.38
N PRO A 213 40.93 8.05 31.45
CA PRO A 213 40.53 8.15 30.05
C PRO A 213 40.24 6.79 29.38
N THR A 214 40.98 5.75 29.75
CA THR A 214 40.84 4.39 29.21
C THR A 214 39.57 3.70 29.70
N ILE A 215 39.20 3.92 30.96
CA ILE A 215 37.97 3.36 31.56
C ILE A 215 36.73 4.01 30.92
N ILE A 216 36.76 5.32 30.69
CA ILE A 216 35.71 6.03 29.97
C ILE A 216 35.58 5.48 28.54
N LEU A 217 36.69 5.27 27.84
CA LEU A 217 36.70 4.69 26.50
C LEU A 217 36.12 3.26 26.48
N ILE A 218 36.48 2.40 27.44
CA ILE A 218 35.95 1.04 27.55
C ILE A 218 34.44 1.05 27.81
N ASN A 219 33.94 1.94 28.68
CA ASN A 219 32.51 2.08 28.93
C ASN A 219 31.74 2.54 27.68
N ILE A 220 32.28 3.51 26.93
CA ILE A 220 31.69 3.96 25.66
C ILE A 220 31.73 2.84 24.61
N SER A 221 32.84 2.11 24.54
CA SER A 221 33.02 0.94 23.68
C SER A 221 31.97 -0.13 23.97
N ASN A 222 31.78 -0.52 25.23
CA ASN A 222 30.80 -1.52 25.64
C ASN A 222 29.36 -1.06 25.35
N PHE A 223 29.05 0.22 25.54
CA PHE A 223 27.77 0.79 25.14
C PHE A 223 27.54 0.67 23.62
N LEU A 224 28.51 1.06 22.79
CA LEU A 224 28.40 0.93 21.34
C LEU A 224 28.31 -0.53 20.87
N GLN A 225 29.08 -1.45 21.46
CA GLN A 225 29.02 -2.88 21.15
C GLN A 225 27.70 -3.53 21.60
N ASN A 226 27.04 -3.02 22.63
CA ASN A 226 25.78 -3.57 23.10
C ASN A 226 24.57 -2.96 22.39
N TYR A 227 24.68 -1.75 21.82
CA TYR A 227 23.57 -1.05 21.15
C TYR A 227 23.78 -0.85 19.63
N TRP A 228 24.75 -1.52 19.02
CA TRP A 228 25.00 -1.45 17.56
C TRP A 228 23.76 -1.77 16.70
N TRP A 229 22.86 -2.63 17.18
CA TRP A 229 21.60 -2.98 16.51
C TRP A 229 20.63 -1.79 16.40
N LEU A 230 20.69 -0.82 17.32
CA LEU A 230 19.92 0.44 17.21
C LEU A 230 20.40 1.31 16.05
N LEU A 231 21.69 1.29 15.72
CA LEU A 231 22.27 2.00 14.57
C LEU A 231 21.93 1.35 13.22
N LEU A 232 21.62 0.06 13.19
CA LEU A 232 21.15 -0.64 11.99
C LEU A 232 19.63 -0.49 11.76
N LEU A 233 18.88 -0.11 12.79
CA LEU A 233 17.43 0.04 12.77
C LEU A 233 17.00 1.49 12.49
N LEU A 234 17.90 2.46 12.70
CA LEU A 234 17.73 3.89 12.41
C LEU A 234 18.17 4.23 10.98
#